data_AF-A0A919EJA4-F1
#
_entry.id   AF-A0A919EJA4-F1
#
_cell.length_a   1.000
_cell.length_b   1.000
_cell.length_c   1.000
_cell.angle_alpha   90.00
_cell.angle_beta   90.00
_cell.angle_gamma   90.00
#
_symmetry.space_group_name_H-M   'P 1'
#
loop_
_entity.id
_entity.type
_entity.pdbx_description
1 polymer ?
#
loop_
_entity_poly.entity_id
_entity_poly.type
_entity_poly.pdbx_seq_one_letter_code
_entity_poly.pdbx_strand_id
1 'polypeptide(L)'
;MTSGVIDPAAAPRHAVPMTAYAMANLSPKPVLDPEVLDYMEGIQATLDPFGGRFLVHGAPRREVLEGEWPGAVVVIAFPSYDEARAWYDSEPYQALLPLRTRHMAGDVLLVDGTPEGYAPAATAAALRAAYSAGATPTGHETPVPPMPQ
;
A
#
# COMPACT_ATOMS: atom_id res chain seq x y z
N MET A 1 17.89 42.35 28.36
CA MET A 1 17.98 40.88 28.45
C MET A 1 16.53 40.39 28.55
N THR A 2 15.90 39.70 27.63
CA THR A 2 16.33 38.84 26.52
C THR A 2 15.28 38.92 25.40
N SER A 3 15.74 39.21 24.18
CA SER A 3 14.94 39.17 22.95
C SER A 3 14.60 37.72 22.64
N GLY A 4 13.32 37.35 22.59
CA GLY A 4 12.87 36.06 22.08
C GLY A 4 12.96 36.07 20.56
N VAL A 5 13.99 35.42 20.02
CA VAL A 5 14.09 35.12 18.59
C VAL A 5 13.06 34.05 18.28
N ILE A 6 12.01 34.41 17.54
CA ILE A 6 11.15 33.43 16.87
C ILE A 6 11.95 32.96 15.65
N ASP A 7 12.38 31.70 15.67
CA ASP A 7 13.04 31.07 14.53
C ASP A 7 12.02 30.91 13.39
N PRO A 8 12.20 31.57 12.22
CA PRO A 8 11.25 31.51 11.12
C PRO A 8 11.29 30.17 10.34
N ALA A 9 12.12 29.20 10.76
CA ALA A 9 12.30 27.93 10.05
C ALA A 9 11.57 26.72 10.66
N ALA A 10 10.72 26.89 11.68
CA ALA A 10 9.91 25.80 12.22
C ALA A 10 8.45 25.88 11.75
N ALA A 11 8.23 25.81 10.44
CA ALA A 11 6.91 25.46 9.93
C ALA A 11 6.57 24.03 10.39
N PRO A 12 5.37 23.76 10.92
CA PRO A 12 4.97 22.39 11.23
C PRO A 12 5.00 21.60 9.92
N ARG A 13 5.86 20.58 9.83
CA ARG A 13 5.76 19.55 8.78
C ARG A 13 4.52 18.71 9.09
N HIS A 14 3.33 19.27 8.87
CA HIS A 14 2.16 18.45 8.65
C HIS A 14 2.41 17.76 7.31
N ALA A 15 3.02 16.57 7.37
CA ALA A 15 2.98 15.65 6.25
C ALA A 15 1.50 15.50 5.90
N VAL A 16 1.12 15.95 4.70
CA VAL A 16 -0.22 15.73 4.18
C VAL A 16 -0.44 14.22 4.26
N PRO A 17 -1.49 13.72 4.95
CA PRO A 17 -1.71 12.29 5.08
C PRO A 17 -1.78 11.70 3.68
N MET A 18 -0.81 10.84 3.36
CA MET A 18 -0.72 10.19 2.07
C MET A 18 -1.53 8.90 2.17
N THR A 19 -2.57 8.79 1.34
CA THR A 19 -3.30 7.53 1.18
C THR A 19 -2.30 6.42 0.88
N ALA A 20 -2.40 5.28 1.55
CA ALA A 20 -1.62 4.10 1.22
C ALA A 20 -2.51 3.03 0.59
N TYR A 21 -1.88 2.07 -0.07
CA TYR A 21 -2.59 1.00 -0.76
C TYR A 21 -2.02 -0.36 -0.40
N ALA A 22 -2.90 -1.31 -0.09
CA ALA A 22 -2.59 -2.72 -0.24
C ALA A 22 -2.93 -3.12 -1.67
N MET A 23 -1.91 -3.57 -2.42
CA MET A 23 -2.07 -4.07 -3.79
C MET A 23 -1.77 -5.56 -3.81
N ALA A 24 -2.60 -6.32 -4.53
CA ALA A 24 -2.37 -7.74 -4.73
C ALA A 24 -2.50 -8.16 -6.19
N ASN A 25 -1.61 -9.05 -6.58
CA ASN A 25 -1.64 -9.81 -7.83
C ASN A 25 -1.88 -11.28 -7.49
N LEU A 26 -3.11 -11.74 -7.60
CA LEU A 26 -3.54 -13.05 -7.10
C LEU A 26 -3.77 -14.04 -8.24
N SER A 27 -3.55 -15.33 -8.01
CA SER A 27 -3.75 -16.39 -9.00
C SER A 27 -4.95 -17.27 -8.61
N PRO A 28 -6.21 -16.81 -8.81
CA PRO A 28 -7.39 -17.58 -8.47
C PRO A 28 -7.57 -18.78 -9.41
N LYS A 29 -8.08 -19.88 -8.87
CA LYS A 29 -8.61 -21.00 -9.66
C LYS A 29 -9.92 -20.57 -10.35
N PRO A 30 -10.30 -21.19 -11.49
CA PRO A 30 -11.59 -20.91 -12.14
C PRO A 30 -12.81 -21.15 -11.23
N VAL A 31 -12.69 -22.13 -10.33
CA VAL A 31 -13.66 -22.40 -9.26
C VAL A 31 -12.95 -22.15 -7.93
N LEU A 32 -13.54 -21.28 -7.11
CA LEU A 32 -13.00 -20.93 -5.79
C LEU A 32 -13.35 -22.01 -4.76
N ASP A 33 -12.40 -22.30 -3.88
CA ASP A 33 -12.63 -23.18 -2.73
C ASP A 33 -13.55 -22.49 -1.71
N PRO A 34 -14.37 -23.25 -0.95
CA PRO A 34 -15.28 -22.68 0.05
C PRO A 34 -14.58 -21.74 1.05
N GLU A 35 -13.37 -22.09 1.52
CA GLU A 35 -12.63 -21.22 2.44
C GLU A 35 -12.28 -19.85 1.84
N VAL A 36 -12.08 -19.77 0.51
CA VAL A 36 -11.87 -18.48 -0.16
C VAL A 36 -13.15 -17.64 -0.14
N LEU A 37 -14.33 -18.28 -0.22
CA LEU A 37 -15.61 -17.58 -0.08
C LEU A 37 -15.79 -17.08 1.36
N ASP A 38 -15.48 -17.90 2.37
CA ASP A 38 -15.50 -17.50 3.78
C ASP A 38 -14.56 -16.30 4.04
N TYR A 39 -13.37 -16.32 3.43
CA TYR A 39 -12.45 -15.17 3.44
C TYR A 39 -13.09 -13.91 2.85
N MET A 40 -13.73 -14.04 1.68
CA MET A 40 -14.38 -12.91 1.00
C MET A 40 -15.54 -12.33 1.83
N GLU A 41 -16.28 -13.17 2.54
CA GLU A 41 -17.36 -12.74 3.44
C GLU A 41 -16.81 -11.97 4.65
N GLY A 42 -15.69 -12.42 5.22
CA GLY A 42 -15.13 -11.86 6.45
C GLY A 42 -14.24 -10.63 6.26
N ILE A 43 -13.62 -10.44 5.09
CA ILE A 43 -12.50 -9.48 4.95
C ILE A 43 -12.91 -8.04 5.23
N GLN A 44 -14.10 -7.60 4.82
CA GLN A 44 -14.53 -6.20 5.01
C GLN A 44 -14.59 -5.82 6.50
N ALA A 45 -15.07 -6.72 7.36
CA ALA A 45 -15.12 -6.48 8.80
C ALA A 45 -13.73 -6.28 9.43
N THR A 46 -12.68 -6.86 8.83
CA THR A 46 -11.29 -6.64 9.28
C THR A 46 -10.76 -5.28 8.84
N LEU A 47 -11.26 -4.73 7.73
CA LEU A 47 -10.81 -3.48 7.11
C LEU A 47 -11.43 -2.24 7.77
N ASP A 48 -12.71 -2.34 8.14
CA ASP A 48 -13.50 -1.21 8.63
C ASP A 48 -12.83 -0.42 9.79
N PRO A 49 -12.20 -1.06 10.81
CA PRO A 49 -11.56 -0.34 11.91
C PRO A 49 -10.37 0.54 11.50
N PHE A 50 -9.74 0.22 10.37
CA PHE A 50 -8.54 0.89 9.85
C PHE A 50 -8.85 1.83 8.66
N GLY A 51 -10.14 2.03 8.38
CA GLY A 51 -10.59 2.85 7.25
C GLY A 51 -10.27 2.26 5.88
N GLY A 52 -10.02 0.95 5.80
CA GLY A 52 -9.70 0.23 4.57
C GLY A 52 -10.89 0.13 3.62
N ARG A 53 -10.67 0.40 2.32
CA ARG A 53 -11.74 0.36 1.29
C ARG A 53 -11.26 -0.28 0.00
N PHE A 54 -12.02 -1.23 -0.55
CA PHE A 54 -11.75 -1.76 -1.87
C PHE A 54 -11.91 -0.69 -2.96
N LEU A 55 -10.89 -0.56 -3.80
CA LEU A 55 -10.91 0.21 -5.05
C LEU A 55 -11.00 -0.71 -6.26
N VAL A 56 -10.33 -1.86 -6.20
CA VAL A 56 -10.35 -2.89 -7.25
C VAL A 56 -10.46 -4.24 -6.56
N HIS A 57 -11.34 -5.12 -7.04
CA HIS A 57 -11.50 -6.48 -6.52
C HIS A 57 -11.62 -7.49 -7.67
N GLY A 58 -10.53 -8.18 -7.99
CA GLY A 58 -10.45 -9.22 -9.01
C GLY A 58 -10.27 -8.70 -10.45
N ALA A 59 -10.80 -7.51 -10.76
CA ALA A 59 -10.77 -6.87 -12.08
C ALA A 59 -11.13 -7.82 -13.25
N PRO A 60 -12.36 -8.36 -13.29
CA PRO A 60 -12.76 -9.36 -14.29
C PRO A 60 -12.75 -8.82 -15.72
N ARG A 61 -12.91 -7.51 -15.91
CA ARG A 61 -12.70 -6.80 -17.16
C ARG A 61 -11.40 -6.00 -17.06
N ARG A 62 -10.34 -6.48 -17.71
CA ARG A 62 -9.02 -5.83 -17.77
C ARG A 62 -8.40 -5.97 -19.15
N GLU A 63 -7.58 -5.00 -19.52
CA GLU A 63 -6.78 -4.98 -20.74
C GLU A 63 -5.33 -4.75 -20.35
N VAL A 64 -4.43 -5.61 -20.82
CA VAL A 64 -2.99 -5.48 -20.61
C VAL A 64 -2.41 -4.79 -21.84
N LEU A 65 -2.03 -3.52 -21.69
CA LEU A 65 -1.51 -2.70 -22.79
C LEU A 65 -0.01 -2.95 -23.05
N GLU A 66 0.76 -3.26 -22.00
CA GLU A 66 2.19 -3.53 -22.06
C GLU A 66 2.56 -4.67 -21.08
N GLY A 67 3.48 -5.56 -21.48
CA GLY A 67 3.96 -6.67 -20.66
C GLY A 67 2.94 -7.79 -20.44
N GLU A 68 3.05 -8.49 -19.32
CA GLU A 68 2.15 -9.57 -18.92
C GLU A 68 1.57 -9.31 -17.53
N TRP A 69 0.28 -9.59 -17.35
CA TRP A 69 -0.39 -9.51 -16.05
C TRP A 69 -1.32 -10.72 -15.85
N PRO A 70 -0.77 -11.87 -15.43
CA PRO A 70 -1.53 -13.12 -15.39
C PRO A 70 -2.57 -13.17 -14.27
N GLY A 71 -2.35 -12.48 -13.15
CA GLY A 71 -3.22 -12.57 -11.98
C GLY A 71 -4.38 -11.58 -11.95
N ALA A 72 -5.26 -11.79 -10.98
CA ALA A 72 -6.34 -10.90 -10.60
C ALA A 72 -5.80 -9.72 -9.78
N VAL A 73 -6.32 -8.52 -10.04
CA VAL A 73 -5.89 -7.29 -9.37
C VAL A 73 -6.80 -7.00 -8.18
N VAL A 74 -6.21 -6.76 -7.01
CA VAL A 74 -6.90 -6.19 -5.85
C VAL A 74 -6.18 -4.94 -5.41
N VAL A 75 -6.93 -3.87 -5.14
CA VAL A 75 -6.40 -2.62 -4.59
C VAL A 75 -7.32 -2.18 -3.46
N ILE A 76 -6.76 -1.96 -2.28
CA ILE A 76 -7.44 -1.48 -1.09
C ILE A 76 -6.76 -0.19 -0.65
N ALA A 77 -7.52 0.89 -0.46
CA ALA A 77 -7.00 2.16 0.04
C ALA A 77 -7.15 2.27 1.56
N PHE A 78 -6.16 2.90 2.19
CA PHE A 78 -6.12 3.22 3.62
C PHE A 78 -5.79 4.71 3.82
N PRO A 79 -6.19 5.31 4.95
CA PRO A 79 -5.86 6.70 5.25
C PRO A 79 -4.35 7.00 5.33
N SER A 80 -3.56 6.00 5.71
CA SER A 80 -2.09 6.08 5.79
C SER A 80 -1.45 4.69 5.68
N TYR A 81 -0.13 4.65 5.48
CA TYR A 81 0.64 3.42 5.49
C TYR A 81 0.55 2.71 6.85
N ASP A 82 0.59 3.47 7.94
CA ASP A 82 0.49 2.94 9.30
C ASP A 82 -0.86 2.23 9.53
N GLU A 83 -1.97 2.77 9.02
CA GLU A 83 -3.28 2.12 9.09
C GLU A 83 -3.31 0.83 8.25
N ALA A 84 -2.73 0.85 7.05
CA ALA A 84 -2.62 -0.35 6.21
C ALA A 84 -1.77 -1.44 6.89
N ARG A 85 -0.68 -1.03 7.55
CA ARG A 85 0.20 -1.94 8.29
C ARG A 85 -0.49 -2.49 9.53
N ALA A 86 -1.16 -1.64 10.30
CA ALA A 86 -1.90 -2.04 11.49
C ALA A 86 -3.05 -3.00 11.14
N TRP A 87 -3.75 -2.78 10.02
CA TRP A 87 -4.72 -3.73 9.49
C TRP A 87 -4.08 -5.09 9.18
N TYR A 88 -2.97 -5.08 8.42
CA TYR A 88 -2.31 -6.31 8.02
C TYR A 88 -1.81 -7.10 9.24
N ASP A 89 -1.28 -6.43 10.25
CA ASP A 89 -0.77 -7.08 11.48
C ASP A 89 -1.89 -7.40 12.50
N SER A 90 -3.14 -7.02 12.22
CA SER A 90 -4.25 -7.20 13.17
C SER A 90 -4.62 -8.68 13.36
N GLU A 91 -4.94 -9.05 14.61
CA GLU A 91 -5.39 -10.41 14.95
C GLU A 91 -6.57 -10.89 14.09
N PRO A 92 -7.64 -10.08 13.85
CA PRO A 92 -8.76 -10.52 13.02
C PRO A 92 -8.35 -10.82 11.57
N TYR A 93 -7.49 -10.00 10.96
CA TYR A 93 -7.05 -10.24 9.59
C TYR A 93 -6.08 -11.41 9.51
N GLN A 94 -5.13 -11.53 10.45
CA GLN A 94 -4.19 -12.66 10.50
C GLN A 94 -4.89 -14.01 10.73
N ALA A 95 -5.99 -14.03 11.48
CA ALA A 95 -6.82 -15.23 11.63
C ALA A 95 -7.57 -15.60 10.33
N LEU A 96 -7.98 -14.61 9.54
CA LEU A 96 -8.73 -14.80 8.29
C LEU A 96 -7.82 -15.16 7.10
N LEU A 97 -6.62 -14.56 7.03
CA LEU A 97 -5.68 -14.65 5.92
C LEU A 97 -5.38 -16.09 5.43
N PRO A 98 -5.18 -17.11 6.31
CA PRO A 98 -4.92 -18.48 5.90
C PRO A 98 -6.01 -19.11 5.02
N LEU A 99 -7.27 -18.68 5.17
CA LEU A 99 -8.39 -19.16 4.36
C LEU A 99 -8.18 -18.85 2.87
N ARG A 100 -7.48 -17.75 2.54
CA ARG A 100 -7.09 -17.42 1.17
C ARG A 100 -5.75 -18.04 0.79
N THR A 101 -4.71 -17.87 1.61
CA THR A 101 -3.33 -18.17 1.20
C THR A 101 -3.07 -19.66 0.98
N ARG A 102 -3.83 -20.55 1.62
CA ARG A 102 -3.77 -21.99 1.34
C ARG A 102 -4.24 -22.38 -0.07
N HIS A 103 -5.12 -21.58 -0.67
CA HIS A 103 -5.80 -21.92 -1.93
C HIS A 103 -5.47 -21.00 -3.10
N MET A 104 -4.87 -19.84 -2.82
CA MET A 104 -4.64 -18.79 -3.80
C MET A 104 -3.29 -18.11 -3.56
N ALA A 105 -2.31 -18.52 -4.37
CA ALA A 105 -1.01 -17.86 -4.43
C ALA A 105 -1.15 -16.44 -4.98
N GLY A 106 -0.19 -15.58 -4.66
CA GLY A 106 -0.12 -14.23 -5.19
C GLY A 106 0.81 -13.34 -4.40
N ASP A 107 1.15 -12.21 -4.99
CA ASP A 107 1.97 -11.18 -4.39
C ASP A 107 1.07 -10.14 -3.72
N VAL A 108 1.45 -9.70 -2.53
CA VAL A 108 0.75 -8.64 -1.79
C VAL A 108 1.79 -7.66 -1.26
N LEU A 109 1.56 -6.36 -1.45
CA LEU A 109 2.44 -5.30 -0.99
C LEU A 109 1.65 -4.12 -0.45
N LEU A 110 2.21 -3.46 0.56
CA LEU A 110 1.76 -2.16 1.06
C LEU A 110 2.65 -1.09 0.45
N VAL A 111 2.05 -0.06 -0.14
CA VAL A 111 2.76 1.06 -0.78
C VAL A 111 2.13 2.38 -0.44
N ASP A 112 2.97 3.40 -0.34
CA ASP A 112 2.52 4.78 -0.29
C ASP A 112 1.88 5.20 -1.61
N GLY A 113 0.80 5.96 -1.49
CA GLY A 113 0.27 6.75 -2.59
C GLY A 113 1.07 8.03 -2.80
N THR A 114 0.57 8.86 -3.69
CA THR A 114 1.12 10.19 -3.95
C THR A 114 0.18 11.26 -3.37
N PRO A 115 0.69 12.47 -3.07
CA PRO A 115 -0.19 13.53 -2.60
C PRO A 115 -1.07 14.03 -3.74
N GLU A 116 -2.19 14.67 -3.39
CA GLU A 116 -3.02 15.36 -4.38
C GLU A 116 -2.17 16.38 -5.15
N GLY A 117 -2.35 16.43 -6.48
CA GLY A 117 -1.56 17.32 -7.34
C GLY A 117 -0.12 16.83 -7.61
N TYR A 118 0.20 15.56 -7.33
CA TYR A 118 1.49 14.97 -7.68
C TYR A 118 1.87 15.24 -9.14
N ALA A 119 3.07 15.80 -9.33
CA ALA A 119 3.59 16.20 -10.63
C ALA A 119 4.86 15.40 -10.97
N PRO A 120 4.78 14.38 -11.86
CA PRO A 120 5.94 13.55 -12.23
C PRO A 120 7.13 14.36 -12.76
N ALA A 121 6.87 15.47 -13.46
CA ALA A 121 7.91 16.35 -13.98
C ALA A 121 8.73 17.03 -12.86
N ALA A 122 8.07 17.41 -11.75
CA ALA A 122 8.73 17.99 -10.59
C ALA A 122 9.60 16.94 -9.88
N THR A 123 9.09 15.71 -9.71
CA THR A 123 9.87 14.58 -9.18
C THR A 123 11.11 14.32 -10.04
N ALA A 124 10.95 14.28 -11.37
CA ALA A 124 12.07 14.06 -12.29
C ALA A 124 13.12 15.19 -12.21
N ALA A 125 12.69 16.45 -12.09
CA ALA A 125 13.60 17.58 -11.91
C ALA A 125 14.40 17.47 -10.60
N ALA A 126 13.73 17.12 -9.49
CA ALA A 126 14.37 16.92 -8.20
C ALA A 126 15.40 15.77 -8.22
N LEU A 127 15.06 14.63 -8.82
CA LEU A 127 15.97 13.49 -8.95
C LEU A 127 17.21 13.85 -9.79
N ARG A 128 17.04 14.55 -10.92
CA ARG A 128 18.18 15.03 -11.73
C ARG A 128 19.09 15.95 -10.93
N ALA A 129 18.52 16.91 -10.19
CA ALA A 129 19.29 17.81 -9.34
C ALA A 129 20.09 17.04 -8.27
N ALA A 130 19.48 16.03 -7.63
CA ALA A 130 20.15 15.17 -6.65
C ALA A 130 21.33 14.39 -7.26
N TYR A 131 21.12 13.78 -8.44
CA TYR A 131 22.18 13.06 -9.15
C TYR A 131 23.34 13.98 -9.56
N SER A 132 23.05 15.19 -10.05
CA SER A 132 24.08 16.18 -10.38
C SER A 132 24.85 16.68 -9.15
N ALA A 133 24.25 16.61 -7.97
CA ALA A 133 24.89 16.93 -6.69
C ALA A 133 25.67 15.75 -6.08
N GLY A 134 25.73 14.58 -6.74
CA GLY A 134 26.41 13.39 -6.25
C GLY A 134 25.65 12.63 -5.15
N ALA A 135 24.37 12.95 -4.91
CA ALA A 135 23.51 12.23 -3.98
C ALA A 135 22.81 11.08 -4.72
N THR A 136 22.97 9.84 -4.24
CA THR A 136 22.14 8.72 -4.68
C THR A 136 20.77 8.83 -3.99
N PRO A 137 19.65 8.96 -4.72
CA PRO A 137 18.33 8.93 -4.11
C PRO A 137 18.06 7.50 -3.65
N THR A 138 18.09 7.25 -2.34
CA THR A 138 17.56 6.00 -1.79
C THR A 138 16.05 6.03 -1.96
N GLY A 139 15.53 5.17 -2.82
CA GLY A 139 14.13 4.75 -2.72
C GLY A 139 13.90 4.28 -1.28
N HIS A 140 12.74 4.62 -0.71
CA HIS A 140 12.35 4.16 0.62
C HIS A 140 12.20 2.62 0.59
N GLU A 141 13.30 1.90 0.74
CA GLU A 141 13.30 0.47 0.99
C GLU A 141 13.19 0.31 2.51
N THR A 142 11.96 0.27 3.00
CA THR A 142 11.69 -0.12 4.38
C THR A 142 12.12 -1.59 4.52
N PRO A 143 12.99 -1.94 5.48
CA PRO A 143 13.43 -3.33 5.65
C PRO A 143 12.21 -4.24 5.86
N VAL A 144 12.06 -5.26 5.01
CA VAL A 144 11.05 -6.31 5.21
C VAL A 144 11.44 -7.09 6.47
N PRO A 145 10.63 -7.07 7.56
CA PRO A 145 10.91 -7.88 8.72
C PRO A 145 10.87 -9.37 8.33
N PRO A 146 11.74 -10.23 8.89
CA PRO A 146 11.76 -11.65 8.55
C PRO A 146 10.41 -12.28 8.87
N MET A 147 9.88 -13.05 7.92
CA MET A 147 8.66 -13.84 8.11
C MET A 147 8.86 -14.81 9.30
N PRO A 148 7.89 -14.92 10.23
CA PRO A 148 7.94 -15.96 11.25
C PRO A 148 7.82 -17.35 10.58
N GLN A 149 8.65 -18.28 11.07
CA GLN A 149 8.71 -19.69 10.67
C GLN A 149 7.46 -20.47 11.13
#